data_AF-A0A1I7TA35-F1
#
_entry.id   AF-A0A1I7TA35-F1
#
_cell.length_a   1.000
_cell.length_b   1.000
_cell.length_c   1.000
_cell.angle_alpha   90.00
_cell.angle_beta   90.00
_cell.angle_gamma   90.00
#
_symmetry.space_group_name_H-M   'P 1'
#
loop_
_entity.id
_entity.type
_entity.pdbx_description
1 polymer ?
#
loop_
_entity_poly.entity_id
_entity_poly.type
_entity_poly.pdbx_seq_one_letter_code
_entity_poly.pdbx_strand_id
1 'polypeptide(L)'
;MLQNETGAKQKEQSETIANLREKLTTAETQNAKFRQDIRSRDETIKKKDEIIDKLTKDYNRSKTTCQTLEKRIKQMRNEKEREEKEKEMFAKAAGNRKVNYPVPLNQSLGTATTSAVSSRNPSVPSLKNTRKASTSKGRTVSFADDPNEQSLEVIEEDIQPELMKRYKTVDTQLGPCSIFEDSTGKTTKVTETISNGLLFEYSNGDFRWVNRQNSINFLQIYRYAVDKTIVIHLVLYNISIIYSLQRQLEVHRPGNNITLISVKRREVRTELHSPNNETFYTEMFDRNGSFITKDFCHREVNTEFTLGREYSHRDNGTRRVQCNTAPDDFELIEPEFRLRWFKGEIMVCKVFGRPGCIEKTLRIEINLNTGSGILETVESQSKDGMSHHKQTVFPWS
;
A
#
# COMPACT_ATOMS: atom_id res chain seq x y z
N MET A 1 -64.09 -3.04 -52.07
CA MET A 1 -62.85 -2.43 -51.54
C MET A 1 -62.82 -2.35 -50.02
N LEU A 2 -63.91 -2.00 -49.34
CA LEU A 2 -63.95 -1.88 -47.85
C LEU A 2 -63.71 -3.17 -47.04
N GLN A 3 -63.96 -4.37 -47.58
CA GLN A 3 -63.75 -5.64 -46.85
C GLN A 3 -62.27 -6.08 -46.78
N ASN A 4 -61.42 -5.64 -47.73
CA ASN A 4 -60.00 -6.03 -47.75
C ASN A 4 -59.16 -5.22 -46.76
N GLU A 5 -59.54 -3.97 -46.48
CA GLU A 5 -58.84 -3.11 -45.51
C GLU A 5 -59.10 -3.54 -44.05
N THR A 6 -60.30 -4.03 -43.74
CA THR A 6 -60.63 -4.56 -42.41
C THR A 6 -59.90 -5.87 -42.10
N GLY A 7 -59.77 -6.75 -43.10
CA GLY A 7 -59.02 -8.01 -42.96
C GLY A 7 -57.51 -7.79 -42.76
N ALA A 8 -56.93 -6.81 -43.46
CA ALA A 8 -55.52 -6.45 -43.29
C ALA A 8 -55.23 -5.88 -41.89
N LYS A 9 -56.10 -4.99 -41.39
CA LYS A 9 -55.98 -4.44 -40.02
C LYS A 9 -56.16 -5.50 -38.94
N GLN A 10 -57.07 -6.46 -39.11
CA GLN A 10 -57.23 -7.55 -38.15
C GLN A 10 -56.02 -8.48 -38.10
N LYS A 11 -55.37 -8.72 -39.25
CA LYS A 11 -54.14 -9.51 -39.32
C LYS A 11 -52.98 -8.81 -38.61
N GLU A 12 -52.79 -7.51 -38.86
CA GLU A 12 -51.77 -6.69 -38.20
C GLU A 12 -51.98 -6.61 -36.68
N GLN A 13 -53.23 -6.49 -36.23
CA GLN A 13 -53.57 -6.53 -34.80
C GLN A 13 -53.27 -7.91 -34.18
N SER A 14 -53.57 -9.00 -34.88
CA SER A 14 -53.27 -10.35 -34.40
C SER A 14 -51.77 -10.61 -34.30
N GLU A 15 -50.98 -10.14 -35.26
CA GLU A 15 -49.51 -10.23 -35.23
C GLU A 15 -48.93 -9.38 -34.10
N THR A 16 -49.47 -8.18 -33.87
CA THR A 16 -49.07 -7.33 -32.75
C THR A 16 -49.37 -7.98 -31.40
N ILE A 17 -50.55 -8.58 -31.24
CA ILE A 17 -50.94 -9.30 -30.01
C ILE A 17 -50.02 -10.50 -29.78
N ALA A 18 -49.67 -11.26 -30.82
CA ALA A 18 -48.76 -12.39 -30.71
C ALA A 18 -47.37 -11.94 -30.24
N ASN A 19 -46.80 -10.90 -30.86
CA ASN A 19 -45.51 -10.34 -30.48
C ASN A 19 -45.51 -9.79 -29.05
N LEU A 20 -46.59 -9.15 -28.60
CA LEU A 20 -46.70 -8.65 -27.23
C LEU A 20 -46.78 -9.78 -26.20
N ARG A 21 -47.47 -10.89 -26.53
CA ARG A 21 -47.53 -12.07 -25.66
C ARG A 21 -46.18 -12.77 -25.53
N GLU A 22 -45.43 -12.85 -26.62
CA GLU A 22 -44.07 -13.40 -26.59
C GLU A 22 -43.15 -12.53 -25.71
N LYS A 23 -43.17 -11.21 -25.90
CA LYS A 23 -42.41 -10.27 -25.05
C LYS A 23 -42.79 -10.38 -23.58
N LEU A 24 -44.08 -10.53 -23.26
CA LEU A 24 -44.55 -10.71 -21.89
C LEU A 24 -43.98 -12.00 -21.27
N THR A 25 -44.02 -13.11 -22.01
CA THR A 25 -43.53 -14.42 -21.55
C THR A 25 -42.02 -14.39 -21.29
N THR A 26 -41.25 -13.73 -22.16
CA THR A 26 -39.81 -13.52 -21.99
C THR A 26 -39.52 -12.67 -20.76
N ALA A 27 -40.27 -11.58 -20.57
CA ALA A 27 -40.11 -10.71 -19.40
C ALA A 27 -40.45 -11.43 -18.08
N GLU A 28 -41.49 -12.26 -18.07
CA GLU A 28 -41.86 -13.07 -16.90
C GLU A 28 -40.77 -14.09 -16.55
N THR A 29 -40.17 -14.73 -17.56
CA THR A 29 -39.06 -15.68 -17.38
C THR A 29 -37.82 -14.99 -16.83
N GLN A 30 -37.47 -13.81 -17.36
CA GLN A 30 -36.36 -13.01 -16.84
C GLN A 30 -36.60 -12.55 -15.40
N ASN A 31 -37.83 -12.13 -15.07
CA ASN A 31 -38.20 -11.72 -13.72
C ASN A 31 -38.08 -12.88 -12.71
N ALA A 32 -38.49 -14.09 -13.11
CA ALA A 32 -38.30 -15.29 -12.31
C ALA A 32 -36.81 -15.58 -12.02
N LYS A 33 -35.94 -15.42 -13.03
CA LYS A 33 -34.48 -15.56 -12.89
C LYS A 33 -33.91 -14.51 -11.93
N PHE A 34 -34.28 -13.24 -12.08
CA PHE A 34 -33.83 -12.18 -11.16
C PHE A 34 -34.26 -12.42 -9.71
N ARG A 35 -35.48 -12.93 -9.49
CA ARG A 35 -35.94 -13.30 -8.14
C ARG A 35 -35.09 -14.44 -7.54
N GLN A 36 -34.63 -15.38 -8.35
CA GLN A 36 -33.73 -16.44 -7.89
C GLN A 36 -32.33 -15.90 -7.58
N ASP A 37 -31.80 -15.02 -8.42
CA ASP A 37 -30.48 -14.40 -8.22
C ASP A 37 -30.45 -13.52 -6.95
N ILE A 38 -31.53 -12.79 -6.67
CA ILE A 38 -31.67 -12.02 -5.43
C ILE A 38 -31.59 -12.95 -4.22
N ARG A 39 -32.34 -14.06 -4.22
CA ARG A 39 -32.30 -15.04 -3.10
C ARG A 39 -30.88 -15.61 -2.88
N SER A 40 -30.18 -15.95 -3.96
CA SER A 40 -28.81 -16.46 -3.90
C SER A 40 -27.82 -15.42 -3.33
N ARG A 41 -27.98 -14.15 -3.73
CA ARG A 41 -27.19 -13.04 -3.19
C ARG A 41 -27.48 -12.79 -1.71
N ASP A 42 -28.75 -12.83 -1.30
CA ASP A 42 -29.14 -12.66 0.11
C ASP A 42 -28.54 -13.76 1.00
N GLU A 43 -28.54 -15.03 0.55
CA GLU A 43 -27.87 -16.12 1.25
C GLU A 43 -26.35 -15.90 1.37
N THR A 44 -25.73 -15.35 0.32
CA THR A 44 -24.30 -15.04 0.32
C THR A 44 -23.98 -13.89 1.29
N ILE A 45 -24.82 -12.86 1.33
CA ILE A 45 -24.70 -11.75 2.28
C ILE A 45 -24.81 -12.27 3.71
N LYS A 46 -25.83 -13.08 4.00
CA LYS A 46 -26.02 -13.68 5.32
C LYS A 46 -24.80 -14.51 5.77
N LYS A 47 -24.20 -15.29 4.88
CA LYS A 47 -22.96 -16.04 5.18
C LYS A 47 -21.78 -15.12 5.46
N LYS A 48 -21.68 -13.97 4.76
CA LYS A 48 -20.63 -12.97 5.02
C LYS A 48 -20.82 -12.30 6.37
N ASP A 49 -22.05 -11.97 6.75
CA ASP A 49 -22.36 -11.39 8.06
C ASP A 49 -21.97 -12.34 9.20
N GLU A 50 -22.27 -13.65 9.06
CA GLU A 50 -21.83 -14.66 10.04
C GLU A 50 -20.29 -14.77 10.16
N ILE A 51 -19.55 -14.54 9.08
CA ILE A 51 -18.08 -14.51 9.09
C ILE A 51 -17.57 -13.24 9.78
N ILE A 52 -18.18 -12.09 9.48
CA ILE A 52 -17.83 -10.80 10.11
C ILE A 52 -18.04 -10.87 11.62
N ASP A 53 -19.14 -11.47 12.09
CA ASP A 53 -19.41 -11.66 13.52
C ASP A 53 -18.34 -12.53 14.20
N LYS A 54 -17.90 -13.61 13.55
CA LYS A 54 -16.82 -14.47 14.06
C LYS A 54 -15.50 -13.70 14.15
N LEU A 55 -15.11 -13.01 13.08
CA LEU A 55 -13.88 -12.21 13.05
C LEU A 55 -13.90 -11.09 14.10
N THR A 56 -15.06 -10.47 14.33
CA THR A 56 -15.22 -9.43 15.35
C THR A 56 -15.02 -9.99 16.76
N LYS A 57 -15.54 -11.20 17.05
CA LYS A 57 -15.31 -11.89 18.33
C LYS A 57 -13.83 -12.22 18.53
N ASP A 58 -13.17 -12.74 17.49
CA ASP A 58 -11.75 -13.09 17.55
C ASP A 58 -10.87 -11.85 17.72
N TYR A 59 -11.19 -10.76 17.02
CA TYR A 59 -10.52 -9.47 17.18
C TYR A 59 -10.62 -8.95 18.62
N ASN A 60 -11.82 -8.95 19.20
CA ASN A 60 -12.03 -8.50 20.59
C ASN A 60 -11.29 -9.38 21.61
N ARG A 61 -11.23 -10.70 21.38
CA ARG A 61 -10.43 -11.63 22.20
C ARG A 61 -8.94 -11.33 22.10
N SER A 62 -8.44 -11.10 20.89
CA SER A 62 -7.04 -10.74 20.64
C SER A 62 -6.68 -9.40 21.32
N LYS A 63 -7.52 -8.38 21.16
CA LYS A 63 -7.38 -7.07 21.82
C LYS A 63 -7.27 -7.18 23.34
N THR A 64 -8.13 -7.99 23.96
CA THR A 64 -8.10 -8.24 25.42
C THR A 64 -6.80 -8.94 25.84
N THR A 65 -6.32 -9.87 25.03
CA THR A 65 -5.06 -10.58 25.26
C THR A 65 -3.87 -9.62 25.19
N CYS A 66 -3.81 -8.77 24.17
CA CYS A 66 -2.75 -7.75 24.04
C CYS A 66 -2.71 -6.80 25.23
N GLN A 67 -3.86 -6.28 25.67
CA GLN A 67 -3.94 -5.41 26.84
C GLN A 67 -3.44 -6.10 28.13
N THR A 68 -3.68 -7.40 28.26
CA THR A 68 -3.20 -8.19 29.40
C THR A 68 -1.68 -8.36 29.35
N LEU A 69 -1.13 -8.65 28.16
CA LEU A 69 0.30 -8.77 27.95
C LEU A 69 1.04 -7.45 28.18
N GLU A 70 0.49 -6.33 27.71
CA GLU A 70 1.04 -4.98 27.97
C GLU A 70 1.13 -4.69 29.47
N LYS A 71 0.08 -5.00 30.24
CA LYS A 71 0.09 -4.87 31.70
C LYS A 71 1.18 -5.73 32.33
N ARG A 72 1.34 -6.98 31.88
CA ARG A 72 2.37 -7.90 32.38
C ARG A 72 3.80 -7.43 32.04
N ILE A 73 4.03 -6.93 30.84
CA ILE A 73 5.32 -6.35 30.44
C ILE A 73 5.66 -5.14 31.32
N LYS A 74 4.68 -4.27 31.59
CA LYS A 74 4.88 -3.13 32.49
C LYS A 74 5.25 -3.58 33.91
N GLN A 75 4.58 -4.61 34.44
CA GLN A 75 4.92 -5.19 35.75
C GLN A 75 6.36 -5.73 35.78
N MET A 76 6.76 -6.52 34.77
CA MET A 76 8.12 -7.09 34.70
C MET A 76 9.20 -6.02 34.59
N ARG A 77 8.94 -4.91 33.87
CA ARG A 77 9.88 -3.77 33.80
C ARG A 77 10.07 -3.12 35.16
N ASN A 78 9.00 -2.90 35.90
CA ASN A 78 9.07 -2.32 37.24
C ASN A 78 9.79 -3.25 38.24
N GLU A 79 9.55 -4.56 38.15
CA GLU A 79 10.22 -5.55 38.99
C GLU A 79 11.72 -5.61 38.69
N LYS A 80 12.11 -5.59 37.41
CA LYS A 80 13.52 -5.54 37.00
C LYS A 80 14.22 -4.27 37.51
N GLU A 81 13.58 -3.11 37.42
CA GLU A 81 14.16 -1.86 37.93
C GLU A 81 14.35 -1.91 39.46
N ARG A 82 13.42 -2.54 40.19
CA ARG A 82 13.56 -2.77 41.64
C ARG A 82 14.74 -3.69 41.94
N GLU A 83 14.87 -4.82 41.24
CA GLU A 83 16.00 -5.74 41.42
C GLU A 83 17.35 -5.09 41.10
N GLU A 84 17.42 -4.24 40.07
CA GLU A 84 18.64 -3.50 39.74
C GLU A 84 19.02 -2.50 40.83
N LYS A 85 18.05 -1.76 41.39
CA LYS A 85 18.28 -0.86 42.54
C LYS A 85 18.74 -1.61 43.78
N GLU A 86 18.14 -2.77 44.08
CA GLU A 86 18.57 -3.61 45.19
C GLU A 86 20.01 -4.11 45.00
N LYS A 87 20.36 -4.60 43.80
CA LYS A 87 21.73 -5.02 43.45
C LYS A 87 22.73 -3.88 43.56
N GLU A 88 22.37 -2.68 43.13
CA GLU A 88 23.23 -1.49 43.25
C GLU A 88 23.48 -1.13 44.72
N MET A 89 22.47 -1.21 45.58
CA MET A 89 22.64 -0.98 47.02
C MET A 89 23.56 -2.03 47.67
N PHE A 90 23.40 -3.31 47.31
CA PHE A 90 24.30 -4.36 47.79
C PHE A 90 25.75 -4.16 47.32
N ALA A 91 25.95 -3.75 46.06
CA ALA A 91 27.28 -3.46 45.53
C ALA A 91 27.95 -2.25 46.22
N LYS A 92 27.19 -1.17 46.49
CA LYS A 92 27.68 -0.01 47.27
C LYS A 92 28.04 -0.39 48.70
N ALA A 93 27.24 -1.23 49.36
CA ALA A 93 27.54 -1.72 50.71
C ALA A 93 28.80 -2.61 50.77
N ALA A 94 29.06 -3.41 49.73
CA ALA A 94 30.25 -4.26 49.63
C ALA A 94 31.52 -3.47 49.28
N GLY A 95 31.42 -2.43 48.44
CA GLY A 95 32.54 -1.56 48.05
C GLY A 95 33.15 -0.77 49.22
N ASN A 96 32.33 -0.36 50.19
CA ASN A 96 32.79 0.39 51.36
C ASN A 96 33.60 -0.43 52.39
N ARG A 97 33.78 -1.74 52.19
CA ARG A 97 34.62 -2.59 53.07
C ARG A 97 36.08 -2.75 52.60
N LYS A 98 36.44 -2.26 51.41
CA LYS A 98 37.76 -2.55 50.80
C LYS A 98 38.74 -1.37 50.72
N VAL A 99 38.47 -0.24 51.37
CA VAL A 99 39.38 0.91 51.31
C VAL A 99 39.66 1.43 52.72
N ASN A 100 40.74 0.92 53.33
CA ASN A 100 41.72 1.66 54.14
C ASN A 100 42.72 0.68 54.75
N TYR A 101 43.99 0.77 54.33
CA TYR A 101 45.23 0.78 55.14
C TYR A 101 46.46 0.49 54.24
N PRO A 102 47.53 1.31 54.29
CA PRO A 102 48.83 0.99 53.70
C PRO A 102 49.87 0.55 54.76
N VAL A 103 51.03 0.11 54.23
CA VAL A 103 52.38 -0.15 54.84
C VAL A 103 52.67 -1.54 55.50
N PRO A 104 53.94 -2.00 55.60
CA PRO A 104 54.44 -3.23 54.92
C PRO A 104 55.26 -4.19 55.84
N LEU A 105 55.97 -5.14 55.21
CA LEU A 105 57.19 -5.86 55.64
C LEU A 105 57.10 -7.25 56.35
N ASN A 106 57.51 -8.26 55.57
CA ASN A 106 58.36 -9.45 55.82
C ASN A 106 58.10 -10.51 56.93
N GLN A 107 58.40 -11.75 56.48
CA GLN A 107 58.67 -13.04 57.16
C GLN A 107 57.45 -14.00 57.15
N SER A 108 57.54 -15.29 56.84
CA SER A 108 58.65 -16.22 56.56
C SER A 108 58.06 -17.54 56.01
N LEU A 109 58.87 -18.22 55.18
CA LEU A 109 58.91 -19.67 54.82
C LEU A 109 57.67 -20.58 54.96
N GLY A 110 57.41 -21.29 53.85
CA GLY A 110 56.62 -22.53 53.85
C GLY A 110 56.54 -23.15 52.45
N THR A 111 57.62 -23.81 52.04
CA THR A 111 57.74 -24.69 50.86
C THR A 111 56.59 -25.70 50.76
N ALA A 112 56.00 -25.88 49.56
CA ALA A 112 56.07 -27.13 48.80
C ALA A 112 55.05 -27.22 47.63
N THR A 113 55.57 -27.71 46.50
CA THR A 113 54.95 -28.62 45.51
C THR A 113 53.97 -28.13 44.45
N THR A 114 54.45 -28.31 43.22
CA THR A 114 53.84 -28.34 41.89
C THR A 114 52.61 -29.26 41.73
N SER A 115 51.61 -28.88 40.91
CA SER A 115 51.25 -29.55 39.63
C SER A 115 49.84 -29.22 39.11
N ALA A 116 49.80 -28.94 37.79
CA ALA A 116 48.84 -29.34 36.75
C ALA A 116 47.30 -29.19 36.88
N VAL A 117 46.76 -28.38 35.96
CA VAL A 117 45.63 -28.64 35.01
C VAL A 117 44.34 -29.29 35.54
N SER A 118 43.22 -28.57 35.46
CA SER A 118 41.96 -29.16 34.93
C SER A 118 40.94 -28.09 34.51
N SER A 119 40.39 -28.29 33.31
CA SER A 119 39.45 -27.47 32.58
C SER A 119 37.99 -27.69 33.03
N ARG A 120 37.18 -26.63 33.06
CA ARG A 120 35.71 -26.73 33.02
C ARG A 120 35.08 -25.57 32.23
N ASN A 121 34.80 -25.82 30.96
CA ASN A 121 33.71 -25.15 30.23
C ASN A 121 32.42 -25.94 30.47
N PRO A 122 31.26 -25.30 30.71
CA PRO A 122 29.97 -25.97 30.68
C PRO A 122 29.36 -25.95 29.27
N SER A 123 28.74 -27.09 28.95
CA SER A 123 28.30 -27.56 27.65
C SER A 123 26.91 -27.06 27.22
N VAL A 124 26.73 -26.92 25.91
CA VAL A 124 25.45 -26.72 25.20
C VAL A 124 24.72 -28.08 25.10
N PRO A 125 23.40 -28.16 25.30
CA PRO A 125 22.65 -29.39 25.03
C PRO A 125 22.19 -29.44 23.57
N SER A 126 22.74 -30.40 22.82
CA SER A 126 22.21 -30.91 21.56
C SER A 126 21.05 -31.88 21.82
N LEU A 127 19.88 -31.66 21.21
CA LEU A 127 18.82 -32.68 21.15
C LEU A 127 18.72 -33.28 19.75
N LYS A 128 18.81 -34.61 19.73
CA LYS A 128 18.81 -35.50 18.58
C LYS A 128 17.42 -35.69 18.00
N ASN A 129 17.41 -35.80 16.67
CA ASN A 129 16.39 -36.45 15.84
C ASN A 129 15.87 -37.75 16.45
N THR A 130 14.53 -37.89 16.50
CA THR A 130 13.88 -39.20 16.51
C THR A 130 12.77 -39.21 15.47
N ARG A 131 12.99 -40.03 14.42
CA ARG A 131 12.02 -40.36 13.38
C ARG A 131 10.83 -41.10 14.00
N LYS A 132 9.61 -40.65 13.70
CA LYS A 132 8.44 -41.54 13.60
C LYS A 132 7.67 -41.18 12.33
N ALA A 133 7.47 -42.20 11.51
CA ALA A 133 6.74 -42.16 10.26
C ALA A 133 5.24 -42.01 10.53
N SER A 134 4.61 -41.06 9.83
CA SER A 134 3.17 -41.07 9.58
C SER A 134 2.93 -40.73 8.11
N THR A 135 2.36 -41.68 7.41
CA THR A 135 1.97 -41.67 6.00
C THR A 135 0.92 -40.60 5.71
N SER A 136 1.29 -39.54 4.98
CA SER A 136 0.32 -38.63 4.35
C SER A 136 0.40 -38.80 2.82
N LYS A 137 -0.71 -39.27 2.26
CA LYS A 137 -0.95 -39.45 0.83
C LYS A 137 -0.67 -38.14 0.06
N GLY A 138 0.12 -38.24 -1.00
CA GLY A 138 0.33 -37.17 -1.94
C GLY A 138 -0.97 -36.78 -2.66
N ARG A 139 -1.16 -35.47 -2.80
CA ARG A 139 -2.00 -34.88 -3.84
C ARG A 139 -1.18 -33.79 -4.52
N THR A 140 -0.49 -34.20 -5.57
CA THR A 140 -0.08 -33.33 -6.67
C THR A 140 -1.36 -32.86 -7.37
N VAL A 141 -1.51 -31.55 -7.60
CA VAL A 141 -2.52 -31.02 -8.51
C VAL A 141 -1.79 -30.16 -9.52
N SER A 142 -1.80 -30.66 -10.76
CA SER A 142 -1.36 -30.00 -11.97
C SER A 142 -2.36 -28.92 -12.34
N PHE A 143 -1.89 -27.71 -12.67
CA PHE A 143 -2.69 -26.73 -13.41
C PHE A 143 -1.94 -26.42 -14.70
N ALA A 144 -2.23 -27.21 -15.72
CA ALA A 144 -2.06 -26.84 -17.11
C ALA A 144 -3.40 -27.17 -17.76
N ASP A 145 -4.16 -26.14 -18.11
CA ASP A 145 -5.17 -26.22 -19.16
C ASP A 145 -5.02 -24.95 -20.00
N ASP A 146 -4.92 -25.17 -21.30
CA ASP A 146 -4.68 -24.24 -22.40
C ASP A 146 -5.81 -23.20 -22.59
N PRO A 147 -5.54 -22.08 -23.28
CA PRO A 147 -6.48 -20.98 -23.42
C PRO A 147 -7.54 -21.31 -24.49
N ASN A 148 -8.79 -21.46 -24.08
CA ASN A 148 -9.90 -21.38 -25.02
C ASN A 148 -10.25 -19.91 -25.24
N GLU A 149 -9.88 -19.39 -26.41
CA GLU A 149 -10.41 -18.16 -26.98
C GLU A 149 -11.93 -18.29 -27.14
N GLN A 150 -12.68 -17.55 -26.32
CA GLN A 150 -14.06 -17.21 -26.63
C GLN A 150 -14.13 -15.72 -26.92
N SER A 151 -14.24 -15.43 -28.22
CA SER A 151 -14.66 -14.13 -28.75
C SER A 151 -15.98 -13.70 -28.09
N LEU A 152 -15.95 -12.58 -27.37
CA LEU A 152 -17.15 -11.95 -26.84
C LEU A 152 -17.95 -11.35 -27.99
N GLU A 153 -19.01 -12.04 -28.41
CA GLU A 153 -20.09 -11.42 -29.19
C GLU A 153 -20.80 -10.39 -28.31
N VAL A 154 -20.88 -9.17 -28.83
CA VAL A 154 -21.55 -8.03 -28.23
C VAL A 154 -23.06 -8.28 -28.28
N ILE A 155 -23.65 -8.59 -27.13
CA ILE A 155 -25.10 -8.56 -26.94
C ILE A 155 -25.45 -7.14 -26.49
N GLU A 156 -26.04 -6.35 -27.39
CA GLU A 156 -26.72 -5.10 -27.06
C GLU A 156 -28.04 -5.44 -26.32
N GLU A 157 -27.95 -5.58 -25.00
CA GLU A 157 -29.13 -5.57 -24.12
C GLU A 157 -29.38 -4.14 -23.63
N ASP A 158 -30.46 -3.57 -24.14
CA ASP A 158 -30.97 -2.24 -23.83
C ASP A 158 -31.73 -2.25 -22.48
N ILE A 159 -31.65 -1.11 -21.78
CA ILE A 159 -32.26 -0.78 -20.47
C ILE A 159 -31.45 -1.21 -19.23
N GLN A 160 -30.35 -0.49 -18.97
CA GLN A 160 -29.90 -0.27 -17.58
C GLN A 160 -30.69 0.88 -16.94
N PRO A 161 -30.97 0.85 -15.62
CA PRO A 161 -31.33 2.07 -14.92
C PRO A 161 -30.10 2.97 -14.98
N GLU A 162 -30.12 4.01 -15.81
CA GLU A 162 -29.04 4.99 -15.90
C GLU A 162 -28.83 5.60 -14.50
N LEU A 163 -27.88 5.04 -13.73
CA LEU A 163 -27.47 5.56 -12.42
C LEU A 163 -26.97 7.00 -12.53
N MET A 164 -26.49 7.38 -13.72
CA MET A 164 -25.90 8.68 -14.04
C MET A 164 -26.35 9.05 -15.46
N LYS A 165 -27.08 10.14 -15.61
CA LYS A 165 -27.48 10.67 -16.93
C LYS A 165 -26.56 11.80 -17.33
N ARG A 166 -26.13 11.81 -18.59
CA ARG A 166 -25.36 12.94 -19.12
C ARG A 166 -26.28 14.17 -19.18
N TYR A 167 -25.97 15.17 -18.37
CA TYR A 167 -26.73 16.39 -18.24
C TYR A 167 -26.30 17.44 -19.27
N LYS A 168 -24.99 17.68 -19.40
CA LYS A 168 -24.45 18.73 -20.27
C LYS A 168 -23.01 18.44 -20.67
N THR A 169 -22.58 18.94 -21.82
CA THR A 169 -21.17 19.04 -22.20
C THR A 169 -20.76 20.51 -22.24
N VAL A 170 -19.58 20.83 -21.69
CA VAL A 170 -19.02 22.18 -21.61
C VAL A 170 -17.55 22.12 -22.00
N ASP A 171 -17.08 23.06 -22.79
CA ASP A 171 -15.65 23.19 -23.07
C ASP A 171 -14.94 23.89 -21.90
N THR A 172 -13.89 23.26 -21.39
CA THR A 172 -13.05 23.80 -20.32
C THR A 172 -11.65 24.10 -20.84
N GLN A 173 -10.83 24.76 -20.03
CA GLN A 173 -9.42 24.99 -20.36
C GLN A 173 -8.62 23.69 -20.54
N LEU A 174 -9.09 22.58 -19.96
CA LEU A 174 -8.44 21.27 -20.03
C LEU A 174 -8.93 20.42 -21.21
N GLY A 175 -10.05 20.79 -21.83
CA GLY A 175 -10.72 20.01 -22.87
C GLY A 175 -12.24 19.92 -22.67
N PRO A 176 -12.93 19.11 -23.49
CA PRO A 176 -14.35 18.88 -23.36
C PRO A 176 -14.66 18.18 -22.03
N CYS A 177 -15.61 18.74 -21.28
CA CYS A 177 -16.08 18.23 -20.00
C CYS A 177 -17.54 17.78 -20.12
N SER A 178 -17.79 16.50 -19.88
CA SER A 178 -19.13 15.94 -19.76
C SER A 178 -19.57 15.93 -18.30
N ILE A 179 -20.71 16.54 -18.01
CA ILE A 179 -21.33 16.57 -16.69
C ILE A 179 -22.42 15.52 -16.65
N PHE A 180 -22.32 14.61 -15.70
CA PHE A 180 -23.30 13.58 -15.41
C PHE A 180 -24.01 13.90 -14.10
N GLU A 181 -25.30 13.62 -14.02
CA GLU A 181 -26.12 13.84 -12.84
C GLU A 181 -26.78 12.52 -12.43
N ASP A 182 -26.74 12.19 -11.14
CA ASP A 182 -27.42 11.03 -10.59
C ASP A 182 -28.89 11.35 -10.22
N SER A 183 -29.64 10.32 -9.81
CA SER A 183 -31.04 10.47 -9.39
C SER A 183 -31.25 11.35 -8.14
N THR A 184 -30.17 11.72 -7.44
CA THR A 184 -30.17 12.60 -6.26
C THR A 184 -29.76 14.04 -6.59
N GLY A 185 -29.46 14.35 -7.86
CA GLY A 185 -28.99 15.65 -8.31
C GLY A 185 -27.50 15.90 -8.08
N LYS A 186 -26.72 14.88 -7.69
CA LYS A 186 -25.28 15.01 -7.55
C LYS A 186 -24.61 14.90 -8.91
N THR A 187 -23.72 15.86 -9.16
CA THR A 187 -22.99 15.91 -10.43
C THR A 187 -21.61 15.28 -10.34
N THR A 188 -21.19 14.58 -11.38
CA THR A 188 -19.79 14.24 -11.65
C THR A 188 -19.37 14.85 -12.98
N LYS A 189 -18.26 15.57 -12.98
CA LYS A 189 -17.66 16.11 -14.20
C LYS A 189 -16.60 15.13 -14.69
N VAL A 190 -16.58 14.87 -15.99
CA VAL A 190 -15.60 14.01 -16.64
C VAL A 190 -14.95 14.82 -17.75
N THR A 191 -13.67 15.14 -17.57
CA THR A 191 -12.89 15.90 -18.53
C THR A 191 -11.86 14.99 -19.16
N GLU A 192 -11.85 14.94 -20.50
CA GLU A 192 -10.79 14.27 -21.24
C GLU A 192 -9.53 15.13 -21.19
N THR A 193 -8.45 14.59 -20.66
CA THR A 193 -7.16 15.29 -20.59
C THR A 193 -6.22 14.77 -21.67
N ILE A 194 -5.14 15.53 -21.93
CA ILE A 194 -4.03 15.02 -22.74
C ILE A 194 -3.50 13.69 -22.19
N SER A 195 -2.74 12.96 -23.01
CA SER A 195 -2.16 11.64 -22.67
C SER A 195 -3.19 10.55 -22.37
N ASN A 196 -4.35 10.63 -23.04
CA ASN A 196 -5.44 9.66 -22.92
C ASN A 196 -5.93 9.49 -21.46
N GLY A 197 -5.96 10.60 -20.73
CA GLY A 197 -6.39 10.63 -19.33
C GLY A 197 -7.86 11.03 -19.19
N LEU A 198 -8.51 10.52 -18.15
CA LEU A 198 -9.84 10.95 -17.74
C LEU A 198 -9.77 11.55 -16.33
N LEU A 199 -10.17 12.80 -16.21
CA LEU A 199 -10.32 13.50 -14.93
C LEU A 199 -11.78 13.48 -14.50
N PHE A 200 -12.07 12.82 -13.38
CA PHE A 200 -13.36 12.79 -12.71
C PHE A 200 -13.33 13.78 -11.55
N GLU A 201 -14.27 14.73 -11.52
CA GLU A 201 -14.48 15.63 -10.38
C GLU A 201 -15.86 15.36 -9.80
N TYR A 202 -15.90 14.96 -8.53
CA TYR A 202 -17.12 14.55 -7.84
C TYR A 202 -17.75 15.72 -7.08
N SER A 203 -19.06 15.64 -6.84
CA SER A 203 -19.82 16.66 -6.08
C SER A 203 -19.33 16.88 -4.65
N ASN A 204 -18.66 15.91 -4.04
CA ASN A 204 -18.04 16.05 -2.71
C ASN A 204 -16.69 16.80 -2.74
N GLY A 205 -16.24 17.24 -3.91
CA GLY A 205 -14.96 17.93 -4.14
C GLY A 205 -13.78 17.00 -4.41
N ASP A 206 -13.96 15.68 -4.25
CA ASP A 206 -12.92 14.71 -4.58
C ASP A 206 -12.64 14.75 -6.08
N PHE A 207 -11.43 14.37 -6.47
CA PHE A 207 -11.16 14.08 -7.87
C PHE A 207 -10.44 12.75 -8.03
N ARG A 208 -10.61 12.15 -9.20
CA ARG A 208 -9.86 10.98 -9.64
C ARG A 208 -9.38 11.21 -11.05
N TRP A 209 -8.09 11.09 -11.29
CA TRP A 209 -7.54 11.02 -12.64
C TRP A 209 -7.06 9.60 -12.93
N VAL A 210 -7.32 9.10 -14.14
CA VAL A 210 -6.84 7.79 -14.59
C VAL A 210 -6.23 7.92 -15.97
N ASN A 211 -5.11 7.23 -16.20
CA ASN A 211 -4.58 7.06 -17.55
C ASN A 211 -5.25 5.84 -18.21
N ARG A 212 -5.93 6.04 -19.33
CA ARG A 212 -6.63 5.00 -20.09
C ARG A 212 -5.75 4.59 -21.27
N GLN A 213 -4.92 3.55 -21.18
CA GLN A 213 -4.29 2.97 -22.38
C GLN A 213 -4.35 1.44 -22.37
N ASN A 214 -4.77 0.85 -23.49
CA ASN A 214 -4.85 -0.59 -23.74
C ASN A 214 -5.64 -1.40 -22.68
N SER A 215 -6.73 -0.82 -22.16
CA SER A 215 -7.64 -1.47 -21.20
C SER A 215 -7.04 -1.78 -19.82
N ILE A 216 -5.81 -1.35 -19.55
CA ILE A 216 -5.15 -1.49 -18.25
C ILE A 216 -4.87 -0.09 -17.70
N ASN A 217 -5.49 0.24 -16.57
CA ASN A 217 -5.14 1.47 -15.84
C ASN A 217 -3.68 1.35 -15.42
N PHE A 218 -2.79 2.20 -15.95
CA PHE A 218 -1.38 2.21 -15.55
C PHE A 218 -1.16 3.05 -14.28
N LEU A 219 -1.76 4.24 -14.25
CA LEU A 219 -1.68 5.20 -13.17
C LEU A 219 -3.06 5.75 -12.83
N GLN A 220 -3.34 5.83 -11.54
CA GLN A 220 -4.50 6.53 -11.00
C GLN A 220 -4.05 7.52 -9.94
N ILE A 221 -4.61 8.72 -9.96
CA ILE A 221 -4.46 9.72 -8.91
C ILE A 221 -5.83 9.95 -8.30
N TYR A 222 -5.94 9.88 -6.99
CA TYR A 222 -7.16 10.22 -6.26
C TYR A 222 -6.85 11.28 -5.23
N ARG A 223 -7.69 12.30 -5.11
CA ARG A 223 -7.61 13.29 -4.03
C ARG A 223 -8.93 13.33 -3.29
N TYR A 224 -8.84 13.16 -1.98
CA TYR A 224 -9.92 13.41 -1.05
C TYR A 224 -9.98 14.91 -0.72
N ALA A 225 -11.11 15.56 -0.94
CA ALA A 225 -11.29 16.98 -0.62
C ALA A 225 -11.34 17.25 0.88
N VAL A 226 -11.93 16.33 1.64
CA VAL A 226 -12.19 16.49 3.08
C VAL A 226 -10.89 16.70 3.86
N ASP A 227 -9.89 15.86 3.62
CA ASP A 227 -8.61 15.87 4.35
C ASP A 227 -7.40 16.20 3.47
N LYS A 228 -7.63 16.47 2.18
CA LYS A 228 -6.61 16.76 1.17
C LYS A 228 -5.60 15.63 0.99
N THR A 229 -5.96 14.39 1.33
CA THR A 229 -5.14 13.22 1.09
C THR A 229 -5.07 12.94 -0.40
N ILE A 230 -3.86 12.70 -0.91
CA ILE A 230 -3.60 12.38 -2.32
C ILE A 230 -3.02 10.97 -2.41
N VAL A 231 -3.63 10.12 -3.22
CA VAL A 231 -3.20 8.75 -3.47
C VAL A 231 -2.82 8.62 -4.93
N ILE A 232 -1.54 8.33 -5.19
CA ILE A 232 -1.01 8.03 -6.51
C ILE A 232 -0.81 6.51 -6.56
N HIS A 233 -1.66 5.83 -7.32
CA HIS A 233 -1.67 4.38 -7.44
C HIS A 233 -1.11 3.94 -8.79
N LEU A 234 0.05 3.29 -8.76
CA LEU A 234 0.65 2.62 -9.89
C LEU A 234 0.07 1.20 -9.96
N VAL A 235 -1.12 1.10 -10.56
CA VAL A 235 -1.99 -0.09 -10.51
C VAL A 235 -1.27 -1.36 -11.00
N LEU A 236 -0.50 -1.24 -12.08
CA LEU A 236 0.21 -2.35 -12.71
C LEU A 236 1.28 -2.98 -11.81
N TYR A 237 1.88 -2.17 -10.94
CA TYR A 237 2.93 -2.59 -10.02
C TYR A 237 2.40 -2.87 -8.61
N ASN A 238 1.11 -2.61 -8.37
CA ASN A 238 0.48 -2.67 -7.04
C ASN A 238 1.26 -1.82 -6.01
N ILE A 239 1.66 -0.61 -6.43
CA ILE A 239 2.36 0.37 -5.59
C ILE A 239 1.44 1.57 -5.37
N SER A 240 1.28 1.97 -4.11
CA SER A 240 0.54 3.19 -3.74
C SER A 240 1.46 4.19 -3.07
N ILE A 241 1.47 5.43 -3.55
CA ILE A 241 2.11 6.57 -2.89
C ILE A 241 1.00 7.41 -2.29
N ILE A 242 0.94 7.49 -0.97
CA ILE A 242 -0.13 8.13 -0.20
C ILE A 242 0.45 9.33 0.52
N TYR A 243 -0.01 10.51 0.13
CA TYR A 243 0.31 11.75 0.83
C TYR A 243 -0.87 12.18 1.69
N SER A 244 -0.71 12.12 3.01
CA SER A 244 -1.66 12.68 3.97
C SER A 244 -1.18 14.06 4.43
N LEU A 245 -1.96 15.10 4.17
CA LEU A 245 -1.57 16.51 4.40
C LEU A 245 -0.99 16.72 5.81
N GLN A 246 0.24 17.25 5.88
CA GLN A 246 0.97 17.57 7.13
C GLN A 246 1.20 16.40 8.10
N ARG A 247 0.88 15.16 7.69
CA ARG A 247 1.08 13.96 8.51
C ARG A 247 2.30 13.21 8.05
N GLN A 248 2.19 12.58 6.88
CA GLN A 248 3.13 11.57 6.43
C GLN A 248 2.94 11.31 4.94
N LEU A 249 4.05 11.00 4.28
CA LEU A 249 4.07 10.41 2.96
C LEU A 249 4.40 8.93 3.11
N GLU A 250 3.61 8.09 2.48
CA GLU A 250 3.74 6.64 2.57
C GLU A 250 3.88 6.05 1.17
N VAL A 251 4.74 5.05 1.02
CA VAL A 251 4.90 4.28 -0.20
C VAL A 251 4.66 2.83 0.15
N HIS A 252 3.52 2.30 -0.26
CA HIS A 252 3.09 0.93 -0.04
C HIS A 252 3.45 0.11 -1.27
N ARG A 253 4.15 -1.00 -1.06
CA ARG A 253 4.57 -1.94 -2.11
C ARG A 253 4.08 -3.36 -1.75
N PRO A 254 4.04 -4.29 -2.72
CA PRO A 254 3.73 -5.69 -2.45
C PRO A 254 4.65 -6.30 -1.39
N GLY A 255 4.16 -7.33 -0.70
CA GLY A 255 4.93 -8.03 0.33
C GLY A 255 5.07 -7.25 1.65
N ASN A 256 4.07 -6.41 1.98
CA ASN A 256 4.04 -5.59 3.20
C ASN A 256 5.30 -4.73 3.39
N ASN A 257 5.79 -4.15 2.28
CA ASN A 257 6.95 -3.27 2.25
C ASN A 257 6.47 -1.81 2.18
N ILE A 258 6.64 -1.10 3.29
CA ILE A 258 6.12 0.26 3.45
C ILE A 258 7.28 1.21 3.73
N THR A 259 7.44 2.23 2.88
CA THR A 259 8.31 3.37 3.20
C THR A 259 7.47 4.52 3.75
N LEU A 260 7.80 4.94 4.95
CA LEU A 260 7.22 5.98 5.75
C LEU A 260 8.16 7.18 5.77
N ILE A 261 7.72 8.30 5.20
CA ILE A 261 8.46 9.55 5.19
C ILE A 261 7.72 10.53 6.08
N SER A 262 8.31 10.80 7.25
CA SER A 262 7.74 11.76 8.19
C SER A 262 8.12 13.19 7.79
N VAL A 263 7.13 13.99 7.40
CA VAL A 263 7.31 15.43 7.09
C VAL A 263 7.92 16.16 8.29
N LYS A 264 7.45 15.85 9.50
CA LYS A 264 7.86 16.54 10.73
C LYS A 264 9.17 16.03 11.31
N ARG A 265 9.38 14.71 11.31
CA ARG A 265 10.62 14.11 11.85
C ARG A 265 11.77 14.14 10.85
N ARG A 266 11.47 14.42 9.57
CA ARG A 266 12.43 14.42 8.46
C ARG A 266 13.22 13.11 8.46
N GLU A 267 12.46 12.03 8.46
CA GLU A 267 12.94 10.67 8.62
C GLU A 267 12.32 9.85 7.50
N VAL A 268 13.15 9.06 6.82
CA VAL A 268 12.72 8.06 5.84
C VAL A 268 12.93 6.70 6.48
N ARG A 269 11.83 6.04 6.79
CA ARG A 269 11.82 4.70 7.38
C ARG A 269 11.19 3.73 6.41
N THR A 270 11.78 2.58 6.20
CA THR A 270 11.12 1.47 5.52
C THR A 270 10.96 0.32 6.49
N GLU A 271 9.74 -0.18 6.59
CA GLU A 271 9.36 -1.33 7.39
C GLU A 271 8.93 -2.46 6.45
N LEU A 272 9.46 -3.66 6.69
CA LEU A 272 8.96 -4.89 6.10
C LEU A 272 8.22 -5.66 7.18
N HIS A 273 6.95 -5.98 6.94
CA HIS A 273 6.13 -6.73 7.88
C HIS A 273 5.93 -8.18 7.46
N SER A 274 5.92 -9.08 8.44
CA SER A 274 5.59 -10.47 8.21
C SER A 274 4.09 -10.62 7.89
N PRO A 275 3.63 -11.79 7.42
CA PRO A 275 2.20 -12.05 7.23
C PRO A 275 1.35 -11.86 8.50
N ASN A 276 1.97 -11.95 9.68
CA ASN A 276 1.32 -11.74 10.98
C ASN A 276 1.36 -10.27 11.43
N ASN A 277 1.76 -9.35 10.54
CA ASN A 277 1.86 -7.92 10.77
C ASN A 277 2.93 -7.49 11.79
N GLU A 278 3.91 -8.35 12.07
CA GLU A 278 5.07 -8.02 12.88
C GLU A 278 6.18 -7.44 12.00
N THR A 279 6.77 -6.30 12.38
CA THR A 279 7.90 -5.72 11.66
C THR A 279 9.14 -6.61 11.82
N PHE A 280 9.55 -7.29 10.75
CA PHE A 280 10.73 -8.16 10.77
C PHE A 280 12.01 -7.44 10.32
N TYR A 281 11.87 -6.35 9.56
CA TYR A 281 13.00 -5.53 9.13
C TYR A 281 12.62 -4.05 9.12
N THR A 282 13.56 -3.21 9.52
CA THR A 282 13.46 -1.76 9.47
C THR A 282 14.76 -1.15 8.97
N GLU A 283 14.65 -0.24 8.01
CA GLU A 283 15.73 0.61 7.53
C GLU A 283 15.32 2.06 7.75
N MET A 284 16.15 2.86 8.40
CA MET A 284 15.81 4.23 8.79
C MET A 284 16.96 5.18 8.50
N PHE A 285 16.64 6.28 7.82
CA PHE A 285 17.53 7.40 7.55
C PHE A 285 16.95 8.63 8.25
N ASP A 286 17.73 9.26 9.11
CA ASP A 286 17.35 10.51 9.75
C ASP A 286 18.09 11.73 9.16
N ARG A 287 17.57 12.92 9.43
CA ARG A 287 18.18 14.19 9.02
C ARG A 287 19.58 14.46 9.61
N ASN A 288 19.96 13.73 10.65
CA ASN A 288 21.25 13.95 11.33
C ASN A 288 22.38 13.18 10.66
N GLY A 289 22.10 12.49 9.54
CA GLY A 289 23.09 11.63 8.90
C GLY A 289 23.18 10.25 9.53
N SER A 290 22.26 9.86 10.40
CA SER A 290 22.25 8.54 11.03
C SER A 290 21.43 7.55 10.21
N PHE A 291 22.01 6.38 10.02
CA PHE A 291 21.40 5.23 9.39
C PHE A 291 21.26 4.11 10.40
N ILE A 292 20.04 3.58 10.52
CA ILE A 292 19.75 2.46 11.41
C ILE A 292 19.12 1.33 10.59
N THR A 293 19.67 0.13 10.72
CA THR A 293 19.01 -1.10 10.27
C THR A 293 18.79 -2.03 11.42
N LYS A 294 17.59 -2.59 11.46
CA LYS A 294 17.17 -3.57 12.45
C LYS A 294 16.49 -4.72 11.73
N ASP A 295 17.01 -5.91 11.91
CA ASP A 295 16.44 -7.15 11.39
C ASP A 295 16.09 -8.03 12.59
N PHE A 296 15.07 -8.88 12.45
CA PHE A 296 14.72 -9.90 13.42
C PHE A 296 15.90 -10.83 13.75
N CYS A 297 16.74 -11.12 12.75
CA CYS A 297 17.83 -12.08 12.88
C CYS A 297 19.18 -11.44 13.26
N HIS A 298 19.38 -10.15 13.00
CA HIS A 298 20.68 -9.50 13.08
C HIS A 298 20.70 -8.38 14.13
N ARG A 299 21.88 -8.13 14.69
CA ARG A 299 22.08 -7.00 15.61
C ARG A 299 21.78 -5.70 14.88
N GLU A 300 21.14 -4.77 15.58
CA GLU A 300 20.93 -3.41 15.09
C GLU A 300 22.28 -2.79 14.69
N VAL A 301 22.34 -2.31 13.46
CA VAL A 301 23.49 -1.58 12.92
C VAL A 301 23.11 -0.10 12.91
N ASN A 302 23.90 0.71 13.59
CA ASN A 302 23.80 2.16 13.57
C ASN A 302 25.13 2.72 13.05
N THR A 303 25.06 3.44 11.93
CA THR A 303 26.22 4.04 11.26
C THR A 303 25.85 5.40 10.68
N GLU A 304 26.85 6.25 10.46
CA GLU A 304 26.64 7.50 9.74
C GLU A 304 26.64 7.26 8.22
N PHE A 305 25.80 7.99 7.49
CA PHE A 305 25.77 7.98 6.03
C PHE A 305 26.34 9.28 5.45
N THR A 306 27.00 9.17 4.30
CA THR A 306 27.59 10.28 3.54
C THR A 306 26.55 10.89 2.61
N LEU A 307 26.31 12.20 2.74
CA LEU A 307 25.41 12.93 1.85
C LEU A 307 25.81 12.80 0.38
N GLY A 308 24.80 12.79 -0.50
CA GLY A 308 24.97 12.66 -1.95
C GLY A 308 25.22 11.24 -2.45
N ARG A 309 25.43 10.26 -1.56
CA ARG A 309 25.56 8.84 -1.94
C ARG A 309 24.20 8.13 -1.92
N GLU A 310 24.07 7.17 -2.81
CA GLU A 310 22.94 6.24 -2.81
C GLU A 310 23.18 5.15 -1.78
N TYR A 311 22.19 4.94 -0.92
CA TYR A 311 22.18 3.86 0.07
C TYR A 311 21.12 2.85 -0.31
N SER A 312 21.50 1.57 -0.27
CA SER A 312 20.60 0.47 -0.57
C SER A 312 21.06 -0.79 0.13
N HIS A 313 20.27 -1.27 1.08
CA HIS A 313 20.44 -2.62 1.63
C HIS A 313 19.24 -3.53 1.33
N ARG A 314 18.26 -3.03 0.57
CA ARG A 314 17.08 -3.78 0.12
C ARG A 314 17.23 -4.22 -1.34
N ASP A 315 16.62 -5.35 -1.67
CA ASP A 315 16.47 -5.88 -3.03
C ASP A 315 17.76 -5.83 -3.89
N ASN A 316 18.89 -6.29 -3.35
CA ASN A 316 20.18 -6.35 -4.05
C ASN A 316 20.64 -5.02 -4.70
N GLY A 317 20.20 -3.86 -4.19
CA GLY A 317 20.59 -2.59 -4.80
C GLY A 317 19.59 -2.05 -5.82
N THR A 318 18.44 -2.67 -6.05
CA THR A 318 17.46 -2.21 -7.04
C THR A 318 16.69 -0.97 -6.56
N ARG A 319 16.45 -0.85 -5.25
CA ARG A 319 15.67 0.24 -4.64
C ARG A 319 16.54 1.01 -3.67
N ARG A 320 16.75 2.30 -3.92
CA ARG A 320 17.74 3.10 -3.19
C ARG A 320 17.13 4.34 -2.58
N VAL A 321 17.71 4.79 -1.47
CA VAL A 321 17.48 6.12 -0.92
C VAL A 321 18.74 6.93 -1.14
N GLN A 322 18.60 8.09 -1.77
CA GLN A 322 19.66 9.07 -1.84
C GLN A 322 19.30 10.24 -0.93
N CYS A 323 20.07 10.41 0.15
CA CYS A 323 20.01 11.63 0.93
C CYS A 323 20.89 12.65 0.21
N ASN A 324 20.28 13.68 -0.37
CA ASN A 324 20.98 14.64 -1.22
C ASN A 324 21.88 15.57 -0.39
N THR A 325 22.55 16.51 -1.06
CA THR A 325 23.52 17.44 -0.45
C THR A 325 22.95 18.37 0.63
N ALA A 326 21.62 18.40 0.81
CA ALA A 326 20.94 19.08 1.91
C ALA A 326 20.25 18.05 2.82
N PRO A 327 20.29 18.23 4.17
CA PRO A 327 19.67 17.30 5.13
C PRO A 327 18.15 17.10 4.97
N ASP A 328 17.50 18.03 4.28
CA ASP A 328 16.04 18.07 4.09
C ASP A 328 15.59 17.59 2.70
N ASP A 329 16.53 17.17 1.86
CA ASP A 329 16.29 16.67 0.52
C ASP A 329 16.63 15.18 0.45
N PHE A 330 15.64 14.35 0.14
CA PHE A 330 15.87 12.94 -0.16
C PHE A 330 15.22 12.57 -1.49
N GLU A 331 15.74 11.52 -2.11
CA GLU A 331 15.18 10.92 -3.31
C GLU A 331 15.04 9.42 -3.11
N LEU A 332 13.82 8.91 -3.27
CA LEU A 332 13.58 7.49 -3.44
C LEU A 332 13.76 7.15 -4.92
N ILE A 333 14.66 6.20 -5.14
CA ILE A 333 15.11 5.74 -6.44
C ILE A 333 14.55 4.33 -6.63
N GLU A 334 13.45 4.25 -7.38
CA GLU A 334 12.72 3.01 -7.66
C GLU A 334 12.75 2.69 -9.17
N PRO A 335 12.61 1.43 -9.59
CA PRO A 335 12.52 1.09 -11.01
C PRO A 335 11.36 1.79 -11.73
N GLU A 336 10.22 1.92 -11.04
CA GLU A 336 8.98 2.44 -11.61
C GLU A 336 8.85 3.97 -11.50
N PHE A 337 9.55 4.57 -10.52
CA PHE A 337 9.46 6.01 -10.28
C PHE A 337 10.69 6.61 -9.59
N ARG A 338 10.77 7.94 -9.61
CA ARG A 338 11.65 8.74 -8.75
C ARG A 338 10.78 9.65 -7.90
N LEU A 339 10.87 9.52 -6.59
CA LEU A 339 10.15 10.37 -5.65
C LEU A 339 11.15 11.25 -4.92
N ARG A 340 11.17 12.53 -5.27
CA ARG A 340 12.08 13.50 -4.68
C ARG A 340 11.33 14.48 -3.80
N TRP A 341 11.97 14.79 -2.69
CA TRP A 341 11.53 15.79 -1.75
C TRP A 341 12.47 16.98 -1.80
N PHE A 342 11.89 18.18 -1.85
CA PHE A 342 12.62 19.44 -1.89
C PHE A 342 12.24 20.31 -0.69
N LYS A 343 13.24 20.62 0.15
CA LYS A 343 13.21 21.63 1.20
C LYS A 343 12.10 21.50 2.25
N GLY A 344 11.47 20.33 2.41
CA GLY A 344 10.32 20.22 3.33
C GLY A 344 8.97 20.61 2.73
N GLU A 345 8.94 21.17 1.52
CA GLU A 345 7.78 21.92 1.03
C GLU A 345 7.16 21.33 -0.23
N ILE A 346 7.98 20.73 -1.10
CA ILE A 346 7.53 20.25 -2.40
C ILE A 346 7.92 18.79 -2.56
N MET A 347 6.95 17.97 -2.95
CA MET A 347 7.16 16.60 -3.38
C MET A 347 7.03 16.53 -4.90
N VAL A 348 8.00 15.88 -5.55
CA VAL A 348 7.98 15.61 -6.98
C VAL A 348 8.08 14.12 -7.21
N CYS A 349 7.06 13.51 -7.79
CA CYS A 349 7.06 12.13 -8.24
C CYS A 349 7.15 12.08 -9.76
N LYS A 350 8.21 11.46 -10.29
CA LYS A 350 8.33 11.14 -11.71
C LYS A 350 8.03 9.66 -11.90
N VAL A 351 6.92 9.33 -12.54
CA VAL A 351 6.54 7.95 -12.89
C VAL A 351 7.05 7.69 -14.31
N PHE A 352 7.91 6.69 -14.45
CA PHE A 352 8.52 6.37 -15.74
C PHE A 352 7.52 5.65 -16.64
N GLY A 353 7.50 6.01 -17.91
CA GLY A 353 6.76 5.25 -18.93
C GLY A 353 7.36 3.86 -19.10
N ARG A 354 6.54 2.90 -19.52
CA ARG A 354 7.01 1.53 -19.71
C ARG A 354 8.06 1.42 -20.82
N PRO A 355 9.16 0.67 -20.62
CA PRO A 355 10.12 0.38 -21.68
C PRO A 355 9.43 -0.25 -22.89
N GLY A 356 9.74 0.24 -24.10
CA GLY A 356 9.13 -0.25 -25.34
C GLY A 356 7.69 0.21 -25.59
N CYS A 357 7.10 1.02 -24.70
CA CYS A 357 5.81 1.66 -24.91
C CYS A 357 6.00 3.14 -25.29
N ILE A 358 5.03 3.72 -26.00
CA ILE A 358 5.01 5.15 -26.37
C ILE A 358 4.61 6.08 -25.19
N GLU A 359 4.70 5.58 -23.95
CA GLU A 359 4.26 6.27 -22.76
C GLU A 359 5.25 7.37 -22.38
N LYS A 360 4.75 8.61 -22.27
CA LYS A 360 5.54 9.72 -21.73
C LYS A 360 5.73 9.54 -20.23
N THR A 361 6.86 10.02 -19.72
CA THR A 361 7.08 10.12 -18.28
C THR A 361 6.06 11.10 -17.69
N LEU A 362 5.41 10.72 -16.60
CA LEU A 362 4.48 11.60 -15.89
C LEU A 362 5.20 12.22 -14.69
N ARG A 363 5.01 13.51 -14.50
CA ARG A 363 5.57 14.26 -13.37
C ARG A 363 4.43 14.85 -12.56
N ILE A 364 4.40 14.47 -11.29
CA ILE A 364 3.44 14.93 -10.30
C ILE A 364 4.21 15.82 -9.33
N GLU A 365 3.81 17.07 -9.18
CA GLU A 365 4.36 17.98 -8.19
C GLU A 365 3.26 18.37 -7.19
N ILE A 366 3.55 18.27 -5.90
CA ILE A 366 2.61 18.54 -4.81
C ILE A 366 3.27 19.48 -3.81
N ASN A 367 2.58 20.57 -3.48
CA ASN A 367 2.91 21.43 -2.37
C ASN A 367 2.40 20.79 -1.07
N LEU A 368 3.32 20.46 -0.18
CA LEU A 368 3.04 19.75 1.06
C LEU A 368 2.32 20.64 2.10
N ASN A 369 2.37 21.95 1.97
CA ASN A 369 1.69 22.85 2.90
C ASN A 369 0.21 23.05 2.53
N THR A 370 -0.10 23.10 1.24
CA THR A 370 -1.45 23.42 0.74
C THR A 370 -2.24 22.20 0.27
N GLY A 371 -1.55 21.15 -0.18
CA GLY A 371 -2.11 20.02 -0.91
C GLY A 371 -2.40 20.31 -2.39
N SER A 372 -2.02 21.49 -2.87
CA SER A 372 -2.13 21.84 -4.30
C SER A 372 -1.08 21.10 -5.10
N GLY A 373 -1.36 20.83 -6.37
CA GLY A 373 -0.39 20.17 -7.22
C GLY A 373 -0.68 20.29 -8.70
N ILE A 374 0.22 19.71 -9.48
CA ILE A 374 0.17 19.72 -10.93
C ILE A 374 0.62 18.37 -11.47
N LEU A 375 -0.13 17.84 -12.43
CA LEU A 375 0.27 16.72 -13.25
C LEU A 375 0.78 17.24 -14.59
N GLU A 376 1.97 16.81 -14.98
CA GLU A 376 2.63 17.16 -16.23
C GLU A 376 3.07 15.89 -16.97
N THR A 377 3.13 15.96 -18.30
CA THR A 377 3.87 15.00 -19.11
C THR A 377 5.25 15.55 -19.43
N VAL A 378 6.24 14.68 -19.46
CA VAL A 378 7.63 15.01 -19.72
C VAL A 378 8.14 14.13 -20.86
N GLU A 379 8.59 14.75 -21.94
CA GLU A 379 9.25 14.04 -23.03
C GLU A 379 10.67 13.64 -22.62
N SER A 380 11.02 12.37 -22.82
CA SER A 380 12.35 11.85 -22.54
C SER A 380 13.31 12.17 -23.69
N GLN A 381 14.33 12.99 -23.40
CA GLN A 381 15.57 13.24 -24.15
C GLN A 381 15.48 13.91 -25.54
N SER A 382 15.96 15.16 -25.62
CA SER A 382 16.81 15.57 -26.75
C SER A 382 18.25 15.14 -26.41
N LYS A 383 18.98 14.61 -27.40
CA LYS A 383 20.39 14.19 -27.27
C LYS A 383 21.36 15.35 -26.99
N ASP A 384 20.88 16.59 -27.08
CA ASP A 384 21.71 17.81 -27.02
C ASP A 384 21.52 18.63 -25.72
N GLY A 385 21.04 18.00 -24.64
CA GLY A 385 21.17 18.55 -23.29
C GLY A 385 20.28 19.75 -22.95
N MET A 386 19.45 20.25 -23.85
CA MET A 386 18.56 21.39 -23.59
C MET A 386 17.18 21.16 -24.23
N SER A 387 16.22 20.84 -23.37
CA SER A 387 14.78 21.17 -23.37
C SER A 387 13.93 19.98 -22.90
N HIS A 388 13.54 19.99 -21.62
CA HIS A 388 12.43 19.17 -21.15
C HIS A 388 11.14 19.85 -21.59
N HIS A 389 10.55 19.45 -22.72
CA HIS A 389 9.20 19.90 -23.01
C HIS A 389 8.27 19.27 -21.97
N LYS A 390 7.85 20.10 -21.02
CA LYS A 390 6.78 19.78 -20.08
C LYS A 390 5.47 20.27 -20.67
N GLN A 391 4.43 19.45 -20.54
CA GLN A 391 3.08 19.85 -20.89
C GLN A 391 2.17 19.54 -19.71
N THR A 392 1.50 20.57 -19.18
CA THR A 392 0.54 20.42 -18.09
C THR A 392 -0.64 19.57 -18.54
N VAL A 393 -0.95 18.52 -17.77
CA VAL A 393 -2.15 17.70 -17.94
C VAL A 393 -3.33 18.35 -17.21
N PHE A 394 -3.18 18.61 -15.91
CA PHE A 394 -4.11 19.43 -15.13
C PHE A 394 -3.47 19.87 -13.80
N PRO A 395 -3.84 21.05 -13.27
CA PRO A 395 -3.53 21.49 -11.91
C PRO A 395 -4.69 21.22 -10.93
N TRP A 396 -4.41 21.25 -9.63
CA TRP A 396 -5.41 21.29 -8.56
C TRP A 396 -4.92 22.12 -7.36
N SER A 397 -5.87 22.64 -6.57
CA SER A 397 -5.63 23.47 -5.37
C SER A 397 -6.19 22.88 -4.10
#